data_AF-A0A536P1P0-F1
#
_entry.id   AF-A0A536P1P0-F1
#
_cell.length_a   1.000
_cell.length_b   1.000
_cell.length_c   1.000
_cell.angle_alpha   90.00
_cell.angle_beta   90.00
_cell.angle_gamma   90.00
#
_symmetry.space_group_name_H-M   'P 1'
#
loop_
_entity.id
_entity.type
_entity.pdbx_description
1 polymer ?
#
loop_
_entity_poly.entity_id
_entity_poly.type
_entity_poly.pdbx_seq_one_letter_code
_entity_poly.pdbx_strand_id
1 'polypeptide(L)' 'MGRRVGREIVLEGTTPDGRAERWRFYDIAAGRCRWRGEIALADGSWFVEEEMILTRRSP' A
#
# COMPACT_ATOMS: atom_id res chain seq x y z
N MET A 1 6.84 -6.60 -6.02
CA MET A 1 6.24 -7.95 -5.88
C MET A 1 5.14 -7.90 -4.83
N GLY A 2 3.98 -8.54 -5.06
CA GLY A 2 2.85 -8.52 -4.12
C GLY A 2 2.85 -9.75 -3.20
N ARG A 3 2.69 -9.55 -1.89
CA ARG A 3 2.61 -10.63 -0.89
C ARG A 3 1.59 -10.34 0.19
N ARG A 4 1.06 -11.40 0.80
CA ARG A 4 0.21 -11.29 1.99
C ARG A 4 1.07 -11.10 3.23
N VAL A 5 0.68 -10.17 4.10
CA VAL A 5 1.32 -9.92 5.41
C VAL A 5 0.23 -9.85 6.46
N GLY A 6 0.06 -10.93 7.23
CA GLY A 6 -1.05 -11.05 8.17
C GLY A 6 -2.42 -10.95 7.49
N ARG A 7 -3.13 -9.85 7.70
CA ARG A 7 -4.43 -9.53 7.09
C ARG A 7 -4.35 -8.51 5.94
N GLU A 8 -3.14 -8.06 5.62
CA GLU A 8 -2.88 -7.06 4.58
C GLU A 8 -2.30 -7.72 3.33
N ILE A 9 -2.36 -6.99 2.22
CA ILE A 9 -1.57 -7.27 1.01
C ILE A 9 -0.60 -6.10 0.84
N VAL A 10 0.69 -6.43 0.72
CA VAL A 10 1.76 -5.46 0.51
C VAL A 10 2.36 -5.67 -0.86
N LEU A 11 2.38 -4.63 -1.67
CA LEU A 11 3.11 -4.55 -2.92
C LEU A 11 4.36 -3.69 -2.69
N GLU A 12 5.53 -4.25 -2.92
CA GLU A 12 6.81 -3.54 -2.76
C GLU A 12 7.37 -3.13 -4.12
N GLY A 13 7.94 -1.93 -4.18
CA GLY A 13 8.54 -1.28 -5.35
C GLY A 13 9.77 -0.45 -5.00
N THR A 14 10.26 0.30 -5.99
CA THR A 14 11.37 1.24 -5.82
C THR A 14 11.11 2.44 -6.72
N THR A 15 11.13 3.62 -6.13
CA THR A 15 10.96 4.90 -6.83
C THR A 15 12.11 5.14 -7.82
N PRO A 16 11.96 6.08 -8.78
CA PRO A 16 13.05 6.43 -9.71
C PRO A 16 14.32 6.94 -9.02
N ASP A 17 14.21 7.53 -7.83
CA ASP A 17 15.34 7.99 -7.02
C ASP A 17 15.95 6.90 -6.12
N GLY A 18 15.48 5.66 -6.23
CA GLY A 18 16.05 4.50 -5.53
C GLY A 18 15.51 4.27 -4.12
N ARG A 19 14.53 5.05 -3.66
CA ARG A 19 13.88 4.82 -2.36
C ARG A 19 12.93 3.63 -2.45
N ALA A 20 12.85 2.87 -1.36
CA ALA A 20 11.85 1.83 -1.23
C ALA A 20 10.46 2.46 -1.16
N GLU A 21 9.52 1.91 -1.91
CA GLU A 21 8.09 2.27 -1.82
C GLU A 21 7.27 1.02 -1.59
N ARG A 22 6.11 1.19 -0.96
CA ARG A 22 5.15 0.11 -0.78
C ARG A 22 3.73 0.61 -0.89
N TRP A 23 2.87 -0.27 -1.34
CA TRP A 23 1.43 -0.09 -1.33
C TRP A 23 0.79 -1.14 -0.46
N ARG A 24 -0.01 -0.71 0.51
CA ARG A 24 -0.71 -1.61 1.43
C ARG A 24 -2.19 -1.56 1.18
N PHE A 25 -2.79 -2.74 1.00
CA PHE A 25 -4.21 -2.95 1.05
C PHE A 25 -4.56 -3.52 2.42
N TYR A 26 -5.43 -2.83 3.16
CA TYR A 26 -5.79 -3.18 4.52
C TYR A 26 -7.27 -2.87 4.79
N ASP A 27 -7.79 -3.35 5.92
CA ASP A 27 -9.24 -3.35 6.21
C ASP A 27 -10.07 -3.87 5.02
N ILE A 28 -9.67 -5.04 4.51
CA ILE A 28 -10.23 -5.62 3.30
C ILE A 28 -11.54 -6.34 3.64
N ALA A 29 -12.62 -5.90 2.99
CA ALA A 29 -13.94 -6.52 2.97
C ALA A 29 -14.38 -6.81 1.53
N ALA A 30 -15.48 -7.55 1.35
CA ALA A 30 -15.92 -8.06 0.04
C ALA A 30 -16.15 -6.98 -1.04
N GLY A 31 -16.47 -5.75 -0.63
CA GLY A 31 -16.75 -4.63 -1.54
C GLY A 31 -15.91 -3.38 -1.32
N ARG A 32 -14.97 -3.39 -0.36
CA ARG A 32 -14.22 -2.20 0.04
C ARG A 32 -12.88 -2.59 0.64
N CYS A 33 -11.85 -1.78 0.42
CA CYS A 33 -10.64 -1.81 1.22
C CYS A 33 -10.07 -0.41 1.37
N ARG A 34 -9.14 -0.23 2.31
CA ARG A 34 -8.25 0.91 2.32
C ARG A 34 -6.98 0.58 1.57
N TRP A 35 -6.44 1.58 0.90
CA TRP A 35 -5.18 1.53 0.20
C TRP A 35 -4.31 2.68 0.69
N ARG A 36 -3.01 2.43 0.84
CA ARG A 36 -2.04 3.45 1.20
C ARG A 36 -0.76 3.29 0.40
N GLY A 37 -0.30 4.37 -0.22
CA GLY A 37 1.02 4.49 -0.82
C GLY A 37 2.00 5.08 0.19
N GLU A 38 3.16 4.46 0.34
CA GLU A 38 4.19 4.88 1.28
C GLU A 38 5.58 4.84 0.66
N ILE A 39 6.41 5.81 1.03
CA ILE A 39 7.82 5.88 0.64
C ILE A 39 8.67 5.80 1.90
N ALA A 40 9.77 5.06 1.83
CA ALA A 40 10.75 4.99 2.90
C ALA A 40 11.48 6.33 3.07
N LEU A 41 11.60 6.76 4.33
CA LEU A 41 12.44 7.88 4.73
C LEU A 41 13.85 7.40 5.07
N ALA A 42 14.80 8.32 5.13
CA ALA A 42 16.20 8.02 5.40
C ALA A 42 16.44 7.37 6.78
N ASP A 43 15.52 7.59 7.73
CA ASP A 43 15.55 6.99 9.07
C ASP A 43 14.94 5.58 9.12
N GLY A 44 14.52 5.03 7.98
CA GLY A 44 13.87 3.71 7.87
C GLY A 44 12.39 3.71 8.22
N SER A 45 11.81 4.85 8.59
CA SER A 45 10.37 4.99 8.75
C SER A 45 9.66 5.11 7.39
N TRP A 46 8.33 5.01 7.41
CA TRP A 46 7.50 5.11 6.20
C TRP A 46 6.68 6.39 6.23
N PHE A 47 6.81 7.19 5.19
CA PHE A 47 5.97 8.35 4.96
C PHE A 47 4.75 7.95 4.14
N VAL A 48 3.56 8.39 4.55
CA VAL A 48 2.32 8.17 3.81
C VAL A 48 2.18 9.25 2.76
N GLU A 49 2.37 8.88 1.49
CA GLU A 49 2.20 9.80 0.38
C GLU A 49 0.72 9.99 0.04
N GLU A 50 -0.03 8.89 0.01
CA GLU A 50 -1.43 8.90 -0.37
C GLU A 50 -2.22 7.83 0.39
N GLU A 51 -3.48 8.13 0.69
CA GLU A 51 -4.44 7.19 1.25
C GLU A 51 -5.77 7.28 0.52
N MET A 52 -6.30 6.12 0.14
CA MET A 52 -7.55 5.99 -0.59
C MET A 52 -8.47 4.94 0.04
N ILE A 53 -9.76 5.12 -0.19
CA ILE A 53 -10.76 4.08 0.01
C ILE A 53 -11.14 3.54 -1.36
N LEU A 54 -10.84 2.26 -1.59
CA LEU A 54 -11.21 1.57 -2.81
C LEU A 54 -12.57 0.90 -2.61
N THR A 55 -13.51 1.17 -3.51
CA THR A 55 -14.82 0.51 -3.53
C THR A 55 -14.90 -0.38 -4.77
N ARG A 56 -15.31 -1.63 -4.59
CA ARG A 56 -15.51 -2.55 -5.71
C ARG A 56 -16.67 -2.02 -6.55
N ARG A 57 -16.39 -1.70 -7.81
CA ARG A 57 -17.45 -1.44 -8.77
C ARG A 57 -18.21 -2.74 -9.03
N SER A 58 -19.53 -2.71 -8.88
CA SER A 58 -20.39 -3.81 -9.32
C SER A 58 -20.20 -4.04 -10.82
N PRO A 59 -20.23 -5.31 -11.30
CA PRO A 59 -20.22 -5.61 -12.73
C PRO A 59 -21.31 -4.85 -13.49
#